data_AF-A0A3D4PHI5-F1
#
_entry.id   AF-A0A3D4PHI5-F1
#
_cell.length_a   1.000
_cell.length_b   1.000
_cell.length_c   1.000
_cell.angle_alpha   90.00
_cell.angle_beta   90.00
_cell.angle_gamma   90.00
#
_symmetry.space_group_name_H-M   'P 1'
#
loop_
_entity.id
_entity.type
_entity.pdbx_description
1 polymer ?
#
loop_
_entity_poly.entity_id
_entity_poly.type
_entity_poly.pdbx_seq_one_letter_code
_entity_poly.pdbx_strand_id
1 'polypeptide(L)'
;MLLKIPYLYLTRIRNCFQALMMSLVLCAFVCGCGSDTPDSSEVLDDSWFELENEEKVAEDAPAAKTPATASLGVNLQPGARFPLQKVVEKTLTQKTAQGAFDTQERIELDMAVTVDEIRDKYKLFTVRYNRVKYQTNLNGQQVSYDSQQPPYPIPDGALVYHGMVNNGFSFWVGPDNKITEVINFNEFMKRCLLNVPQQKAEAVSQMLAQYSGQQGIANFVDDTIGLLPYDPESSDGSMIVRLGGNWTKSRQFSDPVPMSINNTYTLRELNEDYAKVEVLGEIVPASVSSNQGSDSVSLQVRNGHSAGTCTIDRKTGLPLESRIDHLLNMTVQANGMQFEQQKRVVTSVRMFPEQTQGQLSRLTAEKSQLEHSHQQTDSNIQPASHEIFVPDN
;
A
#
# COMPACT_ATOMS: atom_id res chain seq x y z
N MET A 1 -32.85 -54.03 20.31
CA MET A 1 -32.38 -53.73 18.94
C MET A 1 -31.79 -52.33 18.94
N LEU A 2 -30.49 -52.22 19.20
CA LEU A 2 -29.73 -50.97 19.19
C LEU A 2 -28.66 -51.14 18.11
N LEU A 3 -28.81 -50.43 16.99
CA LEU A 3 -27.85 -50.46 15.89
C LEU A 3 -26.56 -49.76 16.33
N LYS A 4 -25.49 -50.54 16.48
CA LYS A 4 -24.11 -50.05 16.56
C LYS A 4 -23.67 -49.62 15.15
N ILE A 5 -23.57 -48.31 14.93
CA ILE A 5 -22.90 -47.76 13.75
C ILE A 5 -21.38 -47.78 14.01
N PRO A 6 -20.56 -48.29 13.07
CA PRO A 6 -19.13 -48.49 13.32
C PRO A 6 -18.37 -47.15 13.31
N TYR A 7 -17.59 -46.94 14.37
CA TYR A 7 -16.69 -45.79 14.61
C TYR A 7 -15.66 -45.52 13.49
N LEU A 8 -15.47 -46.46 12.56
CA LEU A 8 -14.52 -46.37 11.45
C LEU A 8 -14.96 -45.43 10.31
N TYR A 9 -16.25 -45.09 10.22
CA TYR A 9 -16.75 -44.19 9.17
C TYR A 9 -16.54 -42.70 9.49
N LEU A 10 -16.56 -42.32 10.77
CA LEU A 10 -16.36 -40.93 11.20
C LEU A 10 -14.88 -40.49 11.10
N THR A 11 -13.93 -41.40 11.28
CA THR A 11 -12.50 -41.09 11.15
C THR A 11 -12.07 -40.87 9.69
N ARG A 12 -12.69 -41.59 8.74
CA ARG A 12 -12.42 -41.36 7.30
C ARG A 12 -12.99 -40.04 6.79
N ILE A 13 -14.16 -39.62 7.27
CA ILE A 13 -14.75 -38.33 6.88
C ILE A 13 -13.93 -37.17 7.48
N ARG A 14 -13.42 -37.30 8.71
CA ARG A 14 -12.57 -36.27 9.34
C ARG A 14 -11.21 -36.13 8.65
N ASN A 15 -10.61 -37.23 8.21
CA ASN A 15 -9.34 -37.23 7.48
C ASN A 15 -9.49 -36.75 6.02
N CYS A 16 -10.63 -37.03 5.36
CA CYS A 16 -10.94 -36.42 4.05
C CYS A 16 -11.20 -34.91 4.14
N PHE A 17 -11.82 -34.43 5.22
CA PHE A 17 -12.05 -32.99 5.41
C PHE A 17 -10.77 -32.23 5.78
N GLN A 18 -9.85 -32.84 6.53
CA GLN A 18 -8.51 -32.27 6.79
C GLN A 18 -7.61 -32.27 5.55
N ALA A 19 -7.68 -33.30 4.69
CA ALA A 19 -6.96 -33.33 3.42
C ALA A 19 -7.47 -32.29 2.40
N LEU A 20 -8.78 -32.01 2.40
CA LEU A 20 -9.40 -31.00 1.54
C LEU A 20 -9.09 -29.55 2.01
N MET A 21 -8.96 -29.33 3.32
CA MET A 21 -8.58 -28.02 3.88
C MET A 21 -7.08 -27.70 3.73
N MET A 22 -6.18 -28.70 3.78
CA MET A 22 -4.75 -28.49 3.48
C MET A 22 -4.50 -28.18 1.99
N SER A 23 -5.31 -28.72 1.08
CA SER A 23 -5.22 -28.41 -0.36
C SER A 23 -5.57 -26.95 -0.66
N LEU A 24 -6.45 -26.31 0.13
CA LEU A 24 -6.88 -24.92 -0.07
C LEU A 24 -5.85 -23.89 0.42
N VAL A 25 -5.06 -24.24 1.44
CA VAL A 25 -3.95 -23.40 1.93
C VAL A 25 -2.72 -23.53 1.01
N LEU A 26 -2.50 -24.70 0.41
CA LEU A 26 -1.48 -24.86 -0.61
C LEU A 26 -1.80 -24.05 -1.87
N CYS A 27 -3.07 -23.90 -2.29
CA CYS A 27 -3.40 -23.14 -3.49
C CYS A 27 -3.05 -21.64 -3.41
N ALA A 28 -2.91 -21.05 -2.22
CA ALA A 28 -2.44 -19.68 -2.06
C ALA A 28 -0.90 -19.53 -2.13
N PHE A 29 -0.15 -20.64 -2.05
CA PHE A 29 1.32 -20.64 -2.05
C PHE A 29 1.97 -21.52 -3.13
N VAL A 30 1.24 -22.48 -3.70
CA VAL A 30 1.68 -23.49 -4.67
C VAL A 30 0.44 -23.98 -5.44
N CYS A 31 0.13 -23.41 -6.60
CA CYS A 31 -0.95 -23.93 -7.47
C CYS A 31 -0.37 -24.72 -8.65
N GLY A 32 -0.69 -26.02 -8.71
CA GLY A 32 -0.43 -26.90 -9.85
C GLY A 32 -1.56 -27.91 -10.06
N CYS A 33 -1.69 -28.31 -11.33
CA CYS A 33 -2.46 -29.41 -11.95
C CYS A 33 -3.90 -29.14 -12.46
N GLY A 34 -3.99 -28.94 -13.78
CA GLY A 34 -5.12 -29.26 -14.65
C GLY A 34 -4.65 -29.27 -16.11
N SER A 35 -4.82 -30.38 -16.81
CA SER A 35 -4.24 -30.73 -18.12
C SER A 35 -4.92 -30.09 -19.33
N ASP A 36 -4.13 -29.49 -20.23
CA ASP A 36 -4.03 -29.79 -21.67
C ASP A 36 -3.18 -28.71 -22.36
N THR A 37 -2.20 -29.14 -23.18
CA THR A 37 -1.22 -28.28 -23.87
C THR A 37 -1.82 -27.60 -25.11
N PRO A 38 -1.25 -26.45 -25.54
CA PRO A 38 -0.28 -26.53 -26.62
C PRO A 38 0.99 -25.69 -26.43
N ASP A 39 1.97 -26.11 -27.22
CA ASP A 39 3.34 -25.67 -27.41
C ASP A 39 3.44 -24.23 -27.95
N SER A 40 4.26 -23.39 -27.31
CA SER A 40 4.82 -22.19 -27.96
C SER A 40 6.09 -21.74 -27.25
N SER A 41 7.22 -22.10 -27.83
CA SER A 41 8.52 -21.49 -27.60
C SER A 41 8.52 -20.06 -28.13
N GLU A 42 8.41 -19.06 -27.27
CA GLU A 42 8.84 -17.69 -27.60
C GLU A 42 9.90 -17.20 -26.61
N VAL A 43 11.00 -16.78 -27.23
CA VAL A 43 12.24 -16.29 -26.66
C VAL A 43 11.96 -14.93 -26.02
N LEU A 44 12.27 -14.77 -24.74
CA LEU A 44 12.22 -13.46 -24.08
C LEU A 44 13.34 -12.58 -24.66
N ASP A 45 12.91 -11.53 -25.34
CA ASP A 45 13.71 -10.48 -25.94
C ASP A 45 14.22 -9.49 -24.87
N ASP A 46 15.55 -9.34 -24.79
CA ASP A 46 16.26 -8.44 -23.86
C ASP A 46 16.21 -6.95 -24.28
N SER A 47 15.31 -6.58 -25.20
CA SER A 47 15.18 -5.22 -25.78
C SER A 47 14.41 -4.21 -24.93
N TRP A 48 13.88 -4.60 -23.76
CA TRP A 48 12.93 -3.80 -22.96
C TRP A 48 13.52 -2.65 -22.11
N PHE A 49 14.82 -2.32 -22.24
CA PHE A 49 15.49 -1.25 -21.47
C PHE A 49 15.75 0.05 -22.25
N GLU A 50 15.32 0.16 -23.50
CA GLU A 50 15.33 1.45 -24.21
C GLU A 50 14.10 2.28 -23.82
N LEU A 51 14.27 3.15 -22.83
CA LEU A 51 13.36 4.28 -22.61
C LEU A 51 13.47 5.21 -23.84
N GLU A 52 12.60 5.01 -24.83
CA GLU A 52 12.34 5.99 -25.88
C GLU A 52 11.81 7.27 -25.23
N ASN A 53 12.73 8.21 -25.01
CA ASN A 53 12.43 9.56 -24.55
C ASN A 53 12.67 10.54 -25.70
N GLU A 54 11.85 10.45 -26.75
CA GLU A 54 11.76 11.51 -27.77
C GLU A 54 10.62 12.46 -27.41
N GLU A 55 10.90 13.40 -26.50
CA GLU A 55 10.05 14.57 -26.34
C GLU A 55 10.68 15.77 -27.06
N LYS A 56 10.00 16.22 -28.12
CA LYS A 56 10.31 17.44 -28.87
C LYS A 56 10.33 18.64 -27.92
N VAL A 57 11.52 19.20 -27.70
CA VAL A 57 11.70 20.46 -26.98
C VAL A 57 11.07 21.60 -27.80
N ALA A 58 9.98 22.16 -27.27
CA ALA A 58 9.50 23.47 -27.68
C ALA A 58 10.44 24.53 -27.09
N GLU A 59 11.14 25.22 -27.98
CA GLU A 59 12.03 26.34 -27.69
C GLU A 59 11.19 27.60 -27.36
N ASP A 60 11.72 28.45 -26.48
CA ASP A 60 11.20 29.74 -26.00
C ASP A 60 10.11 29.76 -24.90
N ALA A 61 10.52 29.39 -23.69
CA ALA A 61 10.09 30.08 -22.47
C ALA A 61 11.34 30.58 -21.70
N PRO A 62 11.32 31.78 -21.10
CA PRO A 62 12.47 32.30 -20.35
C PRO A 62 12.81 31.35 -19.21
N ALA A 63 14.02 30.80 -19.25
CA ALA A 63 14.51 29.82 -18.29
C ALA A 63 14.52 30.42 -16.87
N ALA A 64 13.52 30.03 -16.07
CA ALA A 64 13.61 30.17 -14.63
C ALA A 64 14.91 29.49 -14.16
N LYS A 65 15.68 30.16 -13.31
CA LYS A 65 16.96 29.62 -12.82
C LYS A 65 16.68 28.32 -12.07
N THR A 66 16.95 27.18 -12.72
CA THR A 66 16.88 25.87 -12.10
C THR A 66 17.80 25.83 -10.88
N PRO A 67 17.28 25.60 -9.67
CA PRO A 67 18.12 25.54 -8.49
C PRO A 67 19.11 24.36 -8.63
N ALA A 68 20.37 24.60 -8.27
CA ALA A 68 21.41 23.56 -8.35
C ALA A 68 21.40 22.60 -7.15
N THR A 69 20.71 23.00 -6.07
CA THR A 69 20.61 22.25 -4.81
C THR A 69 19.19 22.30 -4.26
N ALA A 70 18.77 21.23 -3.59
CA ALA A 70 17.50 21.15 -2.87
C ALA A 70 17.74 20.74 -1.41
N SER A 71 17.02 21.38 -0.49
CA SER A 71 16.72 20.74 0.79
C SER A 71 15.59 19.74 0.57
N LEU A 72 15.85 18.47 0.84
CA LEU A 72 14.88 17.38 0.73
C LEU A 72 14.61 16.84 2.14
N GLY A 73 13.34 16.90 2.56
CA GLY A 73 12.88 16.49 3.89
C GLY A 73 11.35 16.54 3.98
N VAL A 74 10.79 15.95 5.04
CA VAL A 74 9.34 15.90 5.28
C VAL A 74 8.91 17.15 6.06
N ASN A 75 8.24 18.07 5.37
CA ASN A 75 7.75 19.32 5.95
C ASN A 75 6.22 19.34 5.96
N LEU A 76 5.64 18.93 7.09
CA LEU A 76 4.20 18.74 7.22
C LEU A 76 3.66 19.49 8.43
N GLN A 77 2.39 19.87 8.35
CA GLN A 77 1.65 20.51 9.43
C GLN A 77 0.56 19.57 9.96
N PRO A 78 0.21 19.62 11.25
CA PRO A 78 -0.96 18.90 11.77
C PRO A 78 -2.23 19.28 11.00
N GLY A 79 -3.09 18.30 10.77
CA GLY A 79 -4.30 18.41 9.96
C GLY A 79 -4.09 18.31 8.45
N ALA A 80 -2.84 18.29 7.97
CA ALA A 80 -2.57 18.09 6.54
C ALA A 80 -3.06 16.70 6.10
N ARG A 81 -3.78 16.66 4.98
CA ARG A 81 -4.41 15.46 4.46
C ARG A 81 -4.01 15.23 3.01
N PHE A 82 -3.61 14.00 2.73
CA PHE A 82 -3.03 13.58 1.47
C PHE A 82 -3.86 12.44 0.88
N PRO A 83 -4.71 12.73 -0.12
CA PRO A 83 -5.38 11.69 -0.88
C PRO A 83 -4.38 10.99 -1.78
N LEU A 84 -4.25 9.67 -1.60
CA LEU A 84 -3.34 8.83 -2.37
C LEU A 84 -4.13 7.73 -3.06
N GLN A 85 -3.74 7.44 -4.29
CA GLN A 85 -4.05 6.16 -4.91
C GLN A 85 -2.78 5.33 -4.98
N LYS A 86 -2.83 4.12 -4.41
CA LYS A 86 -1.78 3.11 -4.52
C LYS A 86 -2.27 1.97 -5.40
N VAL A 87 -1.51 1.63 -6.43
CA VAL A 87 -1.71 0.45 -7.27
C VAL A 87 -0.54 -0.49 -7.05
N VAL A 88 -0.84 -1.76 -6.75
CA VAL A 88 0.15 -2.83 -6.66
C VAL A 88 -0.22 -3.89 -7.67
N GLU A 89 0.67 -4.14 -8.62
CA GLU A 89 0.56 -5.19 -9.61
C GLU A 89 1.61 -6.25 -9.33
N LYS A 90 1.21 -7.51 -9.33
CA LYS A 90 2.10 -8.65 -9.11
C LYS A 90 1.93 -9.63 -10.25
N THR A 91 3.06 -10.08 -10.78
CA THR A 91 3.11 -11.23 -11.69
C THR A 91 4.01 -12.27 -11.05
N LEU A 92 3.51 -13.50 -10.99
CA LEU A 92 4.24 -14.65 -10.49
C LEU A 92 4.33 -15.68 -11.59
N THR A 93 5.55 -15.93 -12.07
CA THR A 93 5.85 -16.95 -13.08
C THR A 93 6.53 -18.11 -12.40
N GLN A 94 5.93 -19.29 -12.49
CA GLN A 94 6.47 -20.52 -11.92
C GLN A 94 6.80 -21.50 -13.03
N LYS A 95 8.05 -21.97 -13.09
CA LYS A 95 8.51 -22.95 -14.09
C LYS A 95 8.58 -24.34 -13.46
N THR A 96 7.65 -25.22 -13.82
CA THR A 96 7.65 -26.63 -13.38
C THR A 96 7.98 -27.58 -14.53
N ALA A 97 8.06 -28.88 -14.25
CA ALA A 97 8.24 -29.90 -15.29
C ALA A 97 7.07 -29.96 -16.30
N GLN A 98 5.90 -29.42 -15.94
CA GLN A 98 4.69 -29.39 -16.79
C GLN A 98 4.59 -28.13 -17.67
N GLY A 99 5.47 -27.15 -17.47
CA GLY A 99 5.43 -25.87 -18.18
C GLY A 99 5.56 -24.67 -17.24
N ALA A 100 5.41 -23.47 -17.81
CA ALA A 100 5.35 -22.23 -17.06
C ALA A 100 3.89 -21.86 -16.75
N PHE A 101 3.61 -21.43 -15.52
CA PHE A 101 2.32 -20.92 -15.10
C PHE A 101 2.48 -19.50 -14.59
N ASP A 102 1.60 -18.60 -15.06
CA ASP A 102 1.57 -17.21 -14.64
C ASP A 102 0.34 -16.95 -13.78
N THR A 103 0.56 -16.31 -12.63
CA THR A 103 -0.49 -15.75 -11.79
C THR A 103 -0.34 -14.23 -11.77
N GLN A 104 -1.45 -13.53 -11.95
CA GLN A 104 -1.49 -12.07 -11.91
C GLN A 104 -2.40 -11.60 -10.78
N GLU A 105 -1.98 -10.55 -10.07
CA GLU A 105 -2.76 -9.90 -9.02
C GLU A 105 -2.63 -8.38 -9.18
N ARG A 106 -3.74 -7.68 -9.06
CA ARG A 106 -3.79 -6.22 -9.05
C ARG A 106 -4.66 -5.74 -7.90
N ILE A 107 -4.09 -4.89 -7.06
CA ILE A 107 -4.77 -4.21 -5.96
C ILE A 107 -4.68 -2.71 -6.21
N GLU A 108 -5.82 -2.02 -6.22
CA GLU A 108 -5.90 -0.56 -6.26
C GLU A 108 -6.59 -0.07 -4.99
N LEU A 109 -5.91 0.84 -4.29
CA LEU A 109 -6.32 1.37 -2.99
C LEU A 109 -6.43 2.89 -3.11
N ASP A 110 -7.62 3.43 -2.88
CA ASP A 110 -7.80 4.86 -2.64
C ASP A 110 -7.78 5.08 -1.12
N MET A 111 -6.89 5.92 -0.65
CA MET A 111 -6.70 6.17 0.78
C MET A 111 -6.40 7.64 1.08
N ALA A 112 -6.63 8.05 2.32
CA ALA A 112 -6.18 9.33 2.83
C ALA A 112 -5.15 9.09 3.94
N VAL A 113 -4.01 9.78 3.82
CA VAL A 113 -3.01 9.87 4.88
C VAL A 113 -3.14 11.24 5.53
N THR A 114 -3.34 11.28 6.85
CA THR A 114 -3.50 12.53 7.61
C THR A 114 -2.38 12.64 8.64
N VAL A 115 -1.83 13.83 8.80
CA VAL A 115 -0.93 14.15 9.91
C VAL A 115 -1.79 14.58 11.08
N ASP A 116 -2.02 13.68 12.03
CA ASP A 116 -2.90 13.98 13.17
C ASP A 116 -2.18 14.84 14.20
N GLU A 117 -0.89 14.56 14.43
CA GLU A 117 -0.12 15.19 15.48
C GLU A 117 1.37 15.26 15.14
N ILE A 118 2.05 16.30 15.63
CA ILE A 118 3.51 16.39 15.63
C ILE A 118 3.97 16.65 17.06
N ARG A 119 4.81 15.75 17.60
CA ARG A 119 5.44 15.87 18.92
C ARG A 119 6.95 15.92 18.74
N ASP A 120 7.55 17.05 19.08
CA ASP A 120 8.94 17.35 18.75
C ASP A 120 9.20 17.17 17.23
N LYS A 121 9.94 16.13 16.84
CA LYS A 121 10.19 15.76 15.43
C LYS A 121 9.41 14.53 14.96
N TYR A 122 8.68 13.88 15.87
CA TYR A 122 7.88 12.70 15.58
C TYR A 122 6.53 13.12 15.01
N LYS A 123 6.09 12.43 13.96
CA LYS A 123 4.85 12.72 13.24
C LYS A 123 3.91 11.52 13.36
N LEU A 124 2.71 11.75 13.86
CA LEU A 124 1.65 10.75 13.91
C LEU A 124 0.86 10.82 12.61
N PHE A 125 0.92 9.75 11.84
CA PHE A 125 0.13 9.59 10.63
C PHE A 125 -1.05 8.67 10.88
N THR A 126 -2.20 8.99 10.30
CA THR A 126 -3.38 8.12 10.23
C THR A 126 -3.71 7.81 8.78
N VAL A 127 -3.86 6.53 8.47
CA VAL A 127 -4.27 6.03 7.16
C VAL A 127 -5.72 5.61 7.23
N ARG A 128 -6.55 6.06 6.28
CA ARG A 128 -7.90 5.54 6.06
C ARG A 128 -8.09 5.10 4.62
N TYR A 129 -8.62 3.90 4.43
CA TYR A 129 -8.95 3.38 3.11
C TYR A 129 -10.38 3.76 2.73
N ASN A 130 -10.51 4.41 1.58
CA ASN A 130 -11.79 4.88 1.03
C ASN A 130 -12.37 3.89 0.01
N ARG A 131 -11.49 3.24 -0.77
CA ARG A 131 -11.88 2.25 -1.77
C ARG A 131 -10.82 1.18 -1.91
N VAL A 132 -11.26 -0.04 -2.18
CA VAL A 132 -10.41 -1.14 -2.62
C VAL A 132 -10.97 -1.77 -3.89
N LYS A 133 -10.11 -1.93 -4.89
CA LYS A 133 -10.31 -2.79 -6.04
C LYS A 133 -9.29 -3.92 -5.99
N TYR A 134 -9.77 -5.13 -6.24
CA TYR A 134 -8.95 -6.32 -6.26
C TYR A 134 -9.27 -7.13 -7.50
N GLN A 135 -8.23 -7.56 -8.19
CA GLN A 135 -8.31 -8.48 -9.32
C GLN A 135 -7.21 -9.53 -9.18
N THR A 136 -7.55 -10.78 -9.43
CA THR A 136 -6.56 -11.84 -9.59
C THR A 136 -6.94 -12.74 -10.74
N ASN A 137 -5.93 -13.25 -11.43
CA ASN A 137 -6.06 -14.32 -12.41
C ASN A 137 -5.13 -15.46 -11.95
N LEU A 138 -5.75 -16.54 -11.48
CA LEU A 138 -5.08 -17.75 -11.05
C LEU A 138 -5.46 -18.87 -12.02
N ASN A 139 -4.52 -19.31 -12.85
CA ASN A 139 -4.74 -20.40 -13.82
C ASN A 139 -5.99 -20.20 -14.70
N GLY A 140 -6.21 -18.97 -15.19
CA GLY A 140 -7.37 -18.61 -16.02
C GLY A 140 -8.66 -18.33 -15.25
N GLN A 141 -8.69 -18.59 -13.94
CA GLN A 141 -9.81 -18.18 -13.08
C GLN A 141 -9.62 -16.74 -12.64
N GLN A 142 -10.47 -15.85 -13.16
CA GLN A 142 -10.48 -14.46 -12.78
C GLN A 142 -11.43 -14.21 -11.61
N VAL A 143 -10.91 -13.56 -10.56
CA VAL A 143 -11.72 -13.01 -9.47
C VAL A 143 -11.58 -11.49 -9.51
N SER A 144 -12.70 -10.78 -9.41
CA SER A 144 -12.74 -9.32 -9.35
C SER A 144 -13.62 -8.83 -8.22
N TYR A 145 -13.24 -7.70 -7.64
CA TYR A 145 -13.95 -7.04 -6.55
C TYR A 145 -13.71 -5.53 -6.62
N ASP A 146 -14.77 -4.73 -6.47
CA ASP A 146 -14.71 -3.29 -6.26
C ASP A 146 -15.59 -2.94 -5.07
N SER A 147 -15.04 -2.29 -4.05
CA SER A 147 -15.80 -1.91 -2.86
C SER A 147 -16.92 -0.91 -3.11
N GLN A 148 -16.87 -0.16 -4.23
CA GLN A 148 -17.96 0.75 -4.61
C GLN A 148 -19.13 0.02 -5.27
N GLN A 149 -18.89 -1.16 -5.81
CA GLN A 149 -19.89 -2.01 -6.46
C GLN A 149 -19.64 -3.47 -6.06
N PRO A 150 -19.79 -3.80 -4.76
CA PRO A 150 -19.39 -5.11 -4.28
C PRO A 150 -20.31 -6.19 -4.87
N PRO A 151 -19.77 -7.25 -5.49
CA PRO A 151 -20.56 -8.39 -5.92
C PRO A 151 -21.19 -9.11 -4.72
N TYR A 152 -22.34 -9.76 -4.94
CA TYR A 152 -22.98 -10.59 -3.91
C TYR A 152 -23.22 -12.03 -4.44
N PRO A 153 -22.73 -13.06 -3.74
CA PRO A 153 -21.90 -12.98 -2.53
C PRO A 153 -20.50 -12.43 -2.82
N ILE A 154 -19.85 -11.85 -1.80
CA ILE A 154 -18.46 -11.37 -1.92
C ILE A 154 -17.53 -12.58 -2.09
N PRO A 155 -16.64 -12.60 -3.10
CA PRO A 155 -15.66 -13.67 -3.28
C PRO A 155 -14.79 -13.87 -2.04
N ASP A 156 -14.49 -15.12 -1.69
CA ASP A 156 -13.70 -15.45 -0.49
C ASP A 156 -12.36 -14.70 -0.44
N GLY A 157 -11.64 -14.66 -1.57
CA GLY A 157 -10.36 -13.94 -1.69
C GLY A 157 -10.48 -12.42 -1.54
N ALA A 158 -11.69 -11.87 -1.61
CA ALA A 158 -11.96 -10.44 -1.48
C ALA A 158 -12.45 -10.01 -0.08
N LEU A 159 -12.77 -10.96 0.82
CA LEU A 159 -13.41 -10.66 2.10
C LEU A 159 -12.55 -9.75 3.01
N VAL A 160 -11.24 -9.95 3.05
CA VAL A 160 -10.35 -9.08 3.83
C VAL A 160 -10.33 -7.65 3.29
N TYR A 161 -10.26 -7.50 1.97
CA TYR A 161 -10.26 -6.20 1.30
C TYR A 161 -11.59 -5.46 1.50
N HIS A 162 -12.70 -6.20 1.58
CA HIS A 162 -13.99 -5.63 1.93
C HIS A 162 -13.98 -4.97 3.31
N GLY A 163 -13.39 -5.63 4.31
CA GLY A 163 -13.28 -5.09 5.66
C GLY A 163 -12.26 -3.94 5.84
N MET A 164 -11.43 -3.65 4.83
CA MET A 164 -10.50 -2.51 4.86
C MET A 164 -11.21 -1.18 4.63
N VAL A 165 -12.33 -1.17 3.90
CA VAL A 165 -13.01 0.06 3.47
C VAL A 165 -13.60 0.78 4.67
N ASN A 166 -13.43 2.11 4.73
CA ASN A 166 -13.79 2.96 5.87
C ASN A 166 -13.07 2.59 7.17
N ASN A 167 -11.98 1.83 7.08
CA ASN A 167 -11.16 1.40 8.19
C ASN A 167 -9.73 1.97 8.04
N GLY A 168 -8.96 1.93 9.12
CA GLY A 168 -7.66 2.55 9.18
C GLY A 168 -6.90 2.25 10.46
N PHE A 169 -5.65 2.71 10.50
CA PHE A 169 -4.72 2.59 11.61
C PHE A 169 -3.79 3.82 11.62
N SER A 170 -2.97 3.94 12.66
CA SER A 170 -2.05 5.07 12.80
C SER A 170 -0.64 4.58 13.09
N PHE A 171 0.37 5.41 12.84
CA PHE A 171 1.76 5.09 13.15
C PHE A 171 2.59 6.34 13.37
N TRP A 172 3.61 6.22 14.22
CA TRP A 172 4.59 7.28 14.46
C TRP A 172 5.77 7.12 13.52
N VAL A 173 6.17 8.23 12.89
CA VAL A 173 7.39 8.33 12.10
C VAL A 173 8.39 9.22 12.84
N GLY A 174 9.61 8.72 13.01
CA GLY A 174 10.71 9.45 13.61
C GLY A 174 11.32 10.49 12.66
N PRO A 175 12.28 11.30 13.16
CA PRO A 175 12.97 12.30 12.34
C PRO A 175 13.74 11.69 11.16
N ASP A 176 14.16 10.43 11.25
CA ASP A 176 14.85 9.69 10.19
C ASP A 176 13.91 9.08 9.14
N ASN A 177 12.64 9.50 9.15
CA ASN A 177 11.56 9.00 8.28
C ASN A 177 11.30 7.49 8.42
N LYS A 178 11.62 6.90 9.58
CA LYS A 178 11.29 5.49 9.89
C LYS A 178 10.13 5.36 10.84
N ILE A 179 9.40 4.25 10.71
CA ILE A 179 8.35 3.88 11.66
C ILE A 179 8.98 3.56 13.01
N THR A 180 8.44 4.17 14.06
CA THR A 180 8.87 3.94 15.45
C THR A 180 7.82 3.15 16.23
N GLU A 181 6.54 3.37 15.95
CA GLU A 181 5.44 2.69 16.59
C GLU A 181 4.24 2.59 15.64
N VAL A 182 3.46 1.51 15.78
CA VAL A 182 2.21 1.29 15.04
C VAL A 182 1.07 1.20 16.05
N ILE A 183 0.01 1.97 15.82
CA ILE A 183 -1.13 2.14 16.72
C ILE A 183 -2.39 1.55 16.09
N ASN A 184 -3.17 0.81 16.89
CA ASN A 184 -4.47 0.23 16.52
C ASN A 184 -4.46 -0.72 15.31
N PHE A 185 -3.29 -1.22 14.91
CA PHE A 185 -3.19 -2.06 13.73
C PHE A 185 -3.81 -3.45 13.94
N ASN A 186 -3.65 -4.05 15.12
CA ASN A 186 -4.27 -5.33 15.43
C ASN A 186 -5.81 -5.21 15.43
N GLU A 187 -6.34 -4.11 15.97
CA GLU A 187 -7.76 -3.78 15.96
C GLU A 187 -8.27 -3.54 14.53
N PHE A 188 -7.48 -2.85 13.71
CA PHE A 188 -7.73 -2.70 12.28
C PHE A 188 -7.86 -4.06 11.59
N MET A 189 -6.91 -4.97 11.79
CA MET A 189 -6.94 -6.31 11.22
C MET A 189 -8.14 -7.12 11.68
N LYS A 190 -8.48 -7.08 12.97
CA LYS A 190 -9.69 -7.73 13.51
C LYS A 190 -10.96 -7.23 12.82
N ARG A 191 -11.06 -5.91 12.59
CA ARG A 191 -12.19 -5.32 11.85
C ARG A 191 -12.23 -5.78 10.39
N CYS A 192 -11.08 -5.92 9.74
CA CYS A 192 -11.01 -6.45 8.37
C CYS A 192 -11.53 -7.90 8.25
N LEU A 193 -11.43 -8.67 9.34
CA LEU A 193 -11.81 -10.08 9.38
C LEU A 193 -13.28 -10.34 9.80
N LEU A 194 -14.05 -9.31 10.15
CA LEU A 194 -15.42 -9.47 10.70
C LEU A 194 -16.36 -10.24 9.76
N ASN A 195 -16.17 -10.11 8.45
CA ASN A 195 -17.00 -10.76 7.43
C ASN A 195 -16.41 -12.09 6.94
N VAL A 196 -15.27 -12.52 7.49
CA VAL A 196 -14.65 -13.79 7.13
C VAL A 196 -15.30 -14.90 7.96
N PRO A 197 -15.82 -15.98 7.33
CA PRO A 197 -16.36 -17.12 8.07
C PRO A 197 -15.36 -17.65 9.11
N GLN A 198 -15.83 -17.96 10.31
CA GLN A 198 -14.97 -18.35 11.43
C GLN A 198 -14.04 -19.53 11.09
N GLN A 199 -14.49 -20.46 10.25
CA GLN A 199 -13.70 -21.62 9.80
C GLN A 199 -12.49 -21.21 8.94
N LYS A 200 -12.52 -20.03 8.32
CA LYS A 200 -11.45 -19.47 7.47
C LYS A 200 -10.66 -18.38 8.17
N ALA A 201 -11.19 -17.79 9.25
CA ALA A 201 -10.60 -16.63 9.92
C ALA A 201 -9.16 -16.87 10.39
N GLU A 202 -8.84 -18.07 10.91
CA GLU A 202 -7.48 -18.38 11.36
C GLU A 202 -6.49 -18.48 10.20
N ALA A 203 -6.84 -19.18 9.12
CA ALA A 203 -6.01 -19.28 7.92
C ALA A 203 -5.79 -17.91 7.25
N VAL A 204 -6.86 -17.11 7.12
CA VAL A 204 -6.76 -15.75 6.59
C VAL A 204 -5.94 -14.86 7.52
N SER A 205 -6.09 -14.99 8.85
CA SER A 205 -5.29 -14.24 9.82
C SER A 205 -3.81 -14.61 9.76
N GLN A 206 -3.46 -15.89 9.57
CA GLN A 206 -2.07 -16.33 9.42
C GLN A 206 -1.46 -15.81 8.11
N MET A 207 -2.19 -15.92 7.00
CA MET A 207 -1.81 -15.33 5.72
C MET A 207 -1.57 -13.83 5.88
N LEU A 208 -2.50 -13.12 6.53
CA LEU A 208 -2.35 -11.69 6.76
C LEU A 208 -1.18 -11.37 7.68
N ALA A 209 -0.96 -12.09 8.78
CA ALA A 209 0.14 -11.84 9.69
C ALA A 209 1.52 -11.85 8.97
N GLN A 210 1.67 -12.66 7.91
CA GLN A 210 2.87 -12.68 7.07
C GLN A 210 3.05 -11.41 6.21
N TYR A 211 1.97 -10.69 5.92
CA TYR A 211 1.98 -9.45 5.11
C TYR A 211 1.71 -8.18 5.93
N SER A 212 1.10 -8.31 7.10
CA SER A 212 0.46 -7.23 7.87
C SER A 212 1.28 -6.86 9.11
N GLY A 213 2.44 -7.45 9.36
CA GLY A 213 3.31 -6.99 10.46
C GLY A 213 3.79 -5.55 10.27
N GLN A 214 4.62 -5.07 11.21
CA GLN A 214 5.34 -3.80 11.11
C GLN A 214 6.05 -3.63 9.75
N GLN A 215 6.44 -4.74 9.10
CA GLN A 215 7.06 -4.77 7.78
C GLN A 215 6.12 -4.36 6.62
N GLY A 216 4.84 -4.74 6.66
CA GLY A 216 3.87 -4.33 5.62
C GLY A 216 3.59 -2.83 5.67
N ILE A 217 3.57 -2.28 6.88
CA ILE A 217 3.43 -0.84 7.13
C ILE A 217 4.74 -0.12 6.79
N ALA A 218 5.90 -0.71 7.11
CA ALA A 218 7.20 -0.19 6.69
C ALA A 218 7.29 -0.06 5.17
N ASN A 219 6.82 -1.05 4.42
CA ASN A 219 6.73 -0.96 2.97
C ASN A 219 5.81 0.19 2.52
N PHE A 220 4.65 0.36 3.14
CA PHE A 220 3.78 1.49 2.83
C PHE A 220 4.46 2.84 3.08
N VAL A 221 5.12 3.00 4.23
CA VAL A 221 5.85 4.22 4.58
C VAL A 221 7.02 4.44 3.64
N ASP A 222 7.79 3.40 3.32
CA ASP A 222 8.94 3.51 2.44
C ASP A 222 8.57 3.85 1.00
N ASP A 223 7.47 3.29 0.48
CA ASP A 223 6.94 3.62 -0.84
C ASP A 223 6.38 5.06 -0.91
N THR A 224 6.23 5.73 0.25
CA THR A 224 5.62 7.05 0.35
C THR A 224 6.56 8.09 0.96
N ILE A 225 6.72 8.07 2.29
CA ILE A 225 7.45 9.06 3.10
C ILE A 225 8.94 8.69 3.22
N GLY A 226 9.26 7.39 3.24
CA GLY A 226 10.60 6.86 3.49
C GLY A 226 11.55 6.93 2.29
N LEU A 227 11.24 7.67 1.22
CA LEU A 227 12.14 7.85 0.06
C LEU A 227 13.20 8.94 0.29
N LEU A 228 12.89 9.90 1.16
CA LEU A 228 13.71 11.10 1.36
C LEU A 228 15.02 10.82 2.11
N PRO A 229 16.12 11.52 1.78
CA PRO A 229 17.35 11.45 2.57
C PRO A 229 17.13 11.99 3.99
N TYR A 230 18.06 11.69 4.88
CA TYR A 230 18.04 12.16 6.27
C TYR A 230 19.42 12.64 6.68
N ASP A 231 19.47 13.83 7.30
CA ASP A 231 20.67 14.38 7.92
C ASP A 231 20.42 14.56 9.44
N PRO A 232 21.12 13.81 10.32
CA PRO A 232 20.93 13.92 11.77
C PRO A 232 21.37 15.26 12.35
N GLU A 233 22.28 15.97 11.68
CA GLU A 233 22.76 17.29 12.11
C GLU A 233 21.78 18.40 11.73
N SER A 234 20.84 18.11 10.83
CA SER A 234 19.81 19.05 10.42
C SER A 234 18.71 19.19 11.47
N SER A 235 18.31 20.45 11.72
CA SER A 235 17.27 20.76 12.71
C SER A 235 15.91 20.14 12.38
N ASP A 236 15.58 19.98 11.09
CA ASP A 236 14.33 19.38 10.60
C ASP A 236 14.53 17.99 9.96
N GLY A 237 15.76 17.46 10.01
CA GLY A 237 16.14 16.18 9.40
C GLY A 237 16.33 16.23 7.87
N SER A 238 16.13 17.40 7.25
CA SER A 238 16.32 17.58 5.81
C SER A 238 17.79 17.49 5.41
N MET A 239 18.05 16.94 4.22
CA MET A 239 19.40 16.86 3.66
C MET A 239 19.50 17.77 2.43
N ILE A 240 20.61 18.50 2.31
CA ILE A 240 20.92 19.26 1.10
C ILE A 240 21.49 18.32 0.04
N VAL A 241 20.76 18.14 -1.06
CA VAL A 241 21.15 17.30 -2.20
C VAL A 241 21.38 18.16 -3.44
N ARG A 242 22.47 17.92 -4.15
CA ARG A 242 22.76 18.58 -5.43
C ARG A 242 22.16 17.79 -6.58
N LEU A 243 21.85 18.45 -7.71
CA LEU A 243 21.48 17.74 -8.92
C LEU A 243 22.57 16.71 -9.30
N GLY A 244 22.17 15.47 -9.59
CA GLY A 244 23.08 14.33 -9.80
C GLY A 244 23.65 13.70 -8.52
N GLY A 245 23.40 14.30 -7.34
CA GLY A 245 23.73 13.73 -6.05
C GLY A 245 22.91 12.49 -5.74
N ASN A 246 23.46 11.60 -4.93
CA ASN A 246 22.82 10.35 -4.54
C ASN A 246 22.91 10.06 -3.04
N TRP A 247 21.99 9.21 -2.57
CA TRP A 247 21.99 8.65 -1.23
C TRP A 247 21.52 7.19 -1.30
N THR A 248 21.85 6.40 -0.28
CA THR A 248 21.49 4.98 -0.24
C THR A 248 20.55 4.67 0.91
N LYS A 249 19.69 3.66 0.73
CA LYS A 249 18.92 3.05 1.81
C LYS A 249 18.99 1.54 1.70
N SER A 250 19.29 0.90 2.83
CA SER A 250 19.28 -0.56 2.97
C SER A 250 18.14 -0.97 3.88
N ARG A 251 17.46 -2.05 3.50
CA ARG A 251 16.35 -2.63 4.26
C ARG A 251 16.55 -4.13 4.37
N GLN A 252 16.18 -4.67 5.52
CA GLN A 252 16.18 -6.11 5.76
C GLN A 252 14.74 -6.57 5.99
N PHE A 253 14.42 -7.71 5.41
CA PHE A 253 13.17 -8.42 5.56
C PHE A 253 13.49 -9.77 6.20
N SER A 254 12.78 -10.13 7.26
CA SER A 254 12.87 -11.45 7.89
C SER A 254 11.78 -12.41 7.42
N ASP A 255 10.64 -11.88 6.98
CA ASP A 255 9.43 -12.65 6.69
C ASP A 255 8.74 -12.17 5.40
N PRO A 256 8.03 -13.06 4.68
CA PRO A 256 8.06 -14.52 4.82
C PRO A 256 9.35 -15.14 4.25
N VAL A 257 10.13 -14.37 3.49
CA VAL A 257 11.42 -14.79 2.94
C VAL A 257 12.49 -13.78 3.33
N PRO A 258 13.55 -14.22 4.02
CA PRO A 258 14.62 -13.34 4.41
C PRO A 258 15.39 -12.77 3.21
N MET A 259 15.43 -11.43 3.11
CA MET A 259 16.13 -10.74 2.04
C MET A 259 16.58 -9.34 2.48
N SER A 260 17.53 -8.77 1.78
CA SER A 260 17.91 -7.36 1.91
C SER A 260 17.70 -6.64 0.59
N ILE A 261 17.22 -5.39 0.67
CA ILE A 261 17.06 -4.51 -0.48
C ILE A 261 17.98 -3.31 -0.27
N ASN A 262 18.90 -3.08 -1.21
CA ASN A 262 19.82 -1.94 -1.21
C ASN A 262 19.48 -1.04 -2.38
N ASN A 263 18.94 0.15 -2.10
CA ASN A 263 18.57 1.13 -3.11
C ASN A 263 19.52 2.32 -3.08
N THR A 264 19.92 2.79 -4.26
CA THR A 264 20.53 4.08 -4.52
C THR A 264 19.50 5.01 -5.14
N TYR A 265 19.36 6.20 -4.56
CA TYR A 265 18.47 7.25 -5.00
C TYR A 265 19.31 8.36 -5.62
N THR A 266 18.95 8.84 -6.80
CA THR A 266 19.67 9.91 -7.48
C THR A 266 18.73 11.06 -7.84
N LEU A 267 19.08 12.29 -7.45
CA LEU A 267 18.32 13.48 -7.83
C LEU A 267 18.57 13.80 -9.32
N ARG A 268 17.57 13.58 -10.17
CA ARG A 268 17.68 13.74 -11.64
C ARG A 268 17.15 15.07 -12.14
N GLU A 269 16.05 15.56 -11.58
CA GLU A 269 15.46 16.85 -11.94
C GLU A 269 15.07 17.62 -10.69
N LEU A 270 15.11 18.94 -10.76
CA LEU A 270 14.78 19.82 -9.66
C LEU A 270 14.26 21.15 -10.17
N ASN A 271 13.10 21.61 -9.69
CA ASN A 271 12.62 22.98 -9.87
C ASN A 271 12.01 23.51 -8.57
N GLU A 272 11.29 24.64 -8.60
CA GLU A 272 10.70 25.25 -7.40
C GLU A 272 9.62 24.39 -6.73
N ASP A 273 8.87 23.59 -7.50
CA ASP A 273 7.72 22.83 -7.00
C ASP A 273 8.04 21.36 -6.72
N TYR A 274 8.88 20.71 -7.54
CA TYR A 274 9.16 19.29 -7.41
C TYR A 274 10.63 18.91 -7.53
N ALA A 275 10.95 17.73 -7.01
CA ALA A 275 12.22 17.03 -7.19
C ALA A 275 11.95 15.63 -7.76
N LYS A 276 12.63 15.26 -8.85
CA LYS A 276 12.51 13.93 -9.45
C LYS A 276 13.72 13.08 -9.10
N VAL A 277 13.44 11.93 -8.50
CA VAL A 277 14.42 11.00 -7.97
C VAL A 277 14.32 9.69 -8.74
N GLU A 278 15.44 9.21 -9.25
CA GLU A 278 15.57 7.86 -9.78
C GLU A 278 15.95 6.90 -8.65
N VAL A 279 15.40 5.69 -8.70
CA VAL A 279 15.66 4.61 -7.76
C VAL A 279 16.25 3.43 -8.53
N LEU A 280 17.43 2.98 -8.12
CA LEU A 280 18.06 1.76 -8.64
C LEU A 280 18.57 0.94 -7.46
N GLY A 281 18.36 -0.37 -7.48
CA GLY A 281 18.76 -1.21 -6.38
C GLY A 281 18.84 -2.69 -6.68
N GLU A 282 19.39 -3.40 -5.73
CA GLU A 282 19.56 -4.86 -5.75
C GLU A 282 18.77 -5.49 -4.60
N ILE A 283 18.32 -6.72 -4.84
CA ILE A 283 17.66 -7.56 -3.84
C ILE A 283 18.53 -8.80 -3.66
N VAL A 284 19.03 -9.00 -2.44
CA VAL A 284 19.94 -10.09 -2.11
C VAL A 284 19.34 -10.98 -1.01
N PRO A 285 19.62 -12.29 -0.99
CA PRO A 285 19.23 -13.14 0.12
C PRO A 285 19.83 -12.65 1.44
N ALA A 286 19.04 -12.62 2.51
CA ALA A 286 19.56 -12.39 3.85
C ALA A 286 19.95 -13.75 4.46
N SER A 287 21.15 -13.81 5.04
CA SER A 287 21.66 -15.01 5.70
C SER A 287 20.90 -15.24 7.00
N VAL A 288 19.86 -16.07 6.98
CA VAL A 288 19.27 -16.64 8.19
C VAL A 288 18.98 -18.10 7.91
N SER A 289 19.55 -18.96 8.76
CA SER A 289 19.23 -20.37 8.84
C SER A 289 17.77 -20.51 9.26
N SER A 290 16.88 -20.80 8.32
CA SER A 290 15.54 -21.26 8.68
C SER A 290 15.66 -22.64 9.33
N ASN A 291 15.06 -22.80 10.51
CA ASN A 291 14.92 -24.09 11.16
C ASN A 291 14.16 -25.02 10.20
N GLN A 292 14.83 -26.08 9.76
CA GLN A 292 14.26 -27.16 8.96
C GLN A 292 13.26 -27.95 9.81
N GLY A 293 11.99 -27.54 9.78
CA GLY A 293 10.88 -28.41 10.12
C GLY A 293 10.63 -29.35 8.96
N SER A 294 10.71 -30.66 9.20
CA SER A 294 10.46 -31.70 8.20
C SER A 294 9.08 -31.53 7.54
N ASP A 295 9.03 -31.61 6.21
CA ASP A 295 7.89 -31.49 5.28
C ASP A 295 7.40 -30.08 4.87
N SER A 296 8.06 -28.99 5.29
CA SER A 296 7.63 -27.62 4.94
C SER A 296 8.14 -27.14 3.58
N VAL A 297 7.28 -26.48 2.80
CA VAL A 297 7.66 -25.68 1.63
C VAL A 297 8.75 -24.68 2.02
N SER A 298 9.89 -24.70 1.33
CA SER A 298 10.97 -23.73 1.50
C SER A 298 11.01 -22.78 0.31
N LEU A 299 11.22 -21.48 0.57
CA LEU A 299 11.30 -20.45 -0.44
C LEU A 299 12.59 -19.66 -0.20
N GLN A 300 13.43 -19.54 -1.22
CA GLN A 300 14.71 -18.83 -1.14
C GLN A 300 14.81 -17.79 -2.25
N VAL A 301 15.18 -16.56 -1.90
CA VAL A 301 15.56 -15.53 -2.88
C VAL A 301 16.96 -15.85 -3.39
N ARG A 302 17.14 -15.86 -4.72
CA ARG A 302 18.46 -16.00 -5.35
C ARG A 302 19.10 -14.63 -5.58
N ASN A 303 18.35 -13.75 -6.22
CA ASN A 303 18.70 -12.37 -6.51
C ASN A 303 17.45 -11.59 -6.93
N GLY A 304 17.61 -10.30 -7.15
CA GLY A 304 16.60 -9.44 -7.74
C GLY A 304 17.12 -8.03 -7.93
N HIS A 305 16.30 -7.18 -8.50
CA HIS A 305 16.60 -5.77 -8.70
C HIS A 305 15.37 -4.91 -8.45
N SER A 306 15.64 -3.64 -8.19
CA SER A 306 14.63 -2.59 -8.03
C SER A 306 14.96 -1.46 -8.97
N ALA A 307 13.96 -0.95 -9.70
CA ALA A 307 14.12 0.21 -10.56
C ALA A 307 12.88 1.08 -10.51
N GLY A 308 13.02 2.39 -10.63
CA GLY A 308 11.86 3.26 -10.64
C GLY A 308 12.16 4.74 -10.55
N THR A 309 11.10 5.51 -10.42
CA THR A 309 11.17 6.96 -10.26
C THR A 309 10.17 7.45 -9.23
N CYS A 310 10.46 8.60 -8.65
CA CYS A 310 9.58 9.31 -7.73
C CYS A 310 9.67 10.82 -7.99
N THR A 311 8.52 11.45 -8.17
CA THR A 311 8.36 12.90 -8.21
C THR A 311 7.84 13.35 -6.86
N ILE A 312 8.63 14.15 -6.15
CA ILE A 312 8.38 14.59 -4.78
C ILE A 312 7.98 16.06 -4.81
N ASP A 313 6.88 16.41 -4.14
CA ASP A 313 6.54 17.80 -3.86
C ASP A 313 7.54 18.39 -2.85
N ARG A 314 8.23 19.46 -3.24
CA ARG A 314 9.25 20.10 -2.40
C ARG A 314 8.67 20.80 -1.19
N LYS A 315 7.40 21.21 -1.23
CA LYS A 315 6.76 21.92 -0.12
C LYS A 315 6.47 20.96 1.03
N THR A 316 5.99 19.75 0.72
CA THR A 316 5.56 18.76 1.72
C THR A 316 6.58 17.64 1.97
N GLY A 317 7.41 17.32 0.98
CA GLY A 317 8.28 16.14 0.99
C GLY A 317 7.56 14.84 0.65
N LEU A 318 6.30 14.89 0.21
CA LEU A 318 5.51 13.71 -0.15
C LEU A 318 5.56 13.43 -1.66
N PRO A 319 5.36 12.17 -2.08
CA PRO A 319 5.33 11.83 -3.49
C PRO A 319 4.06 12.41 -4.15
N LEU A 320 4.26 13.16 -5.23
CA LEU A 320 3.21 13.47 -6.20
C LEU A 320 2.91 12.23 -7.05
N GLU A 321 3.97 11.54 -7.47
CA GLU A 321 3.92 10.29 -8.22
C GLU A 321 5.14 9.44 -7.89
N SER A 322 4.98 8.13 -7.80
CA SER A 322 6.08 7.17 -7.74
C SER A 322 5.69 5.90 -8.46
N ARG A 323 6.66 5.29 -9.14
CA ARG A 323 6.55 3.96 -9.73
C ARG A 323 7.84 3.20 -9.48
N ILE A 324 7.75 2.11 -8.73
CA ILE A 324 8.86 1.22 -8.40
C ILE A 324 8.53 -0.19 -8.89
N ASP A 325 9.44 -0.77 -9.65
CA ASP A 325 9.41 -2.16 -10.14
C ASP A 325 10.44 -2.98 -9.37
N HIS A 326 9.99 -4.07 -8.76
CA HIS A 326 10.82 -5.06 -8.12
C HIS A 326 10.73 -6.37 -8.89
N LEU A 327 11.87 -6.89 -9.32
CA LEU A 327 11.98 -8.23 -9.87
C LEU A 327 12.77 -9.12 -8.93
N LEU A 328 12.18 -10.25 -8.53
CA LEU A 328 12.79 -11.24 -7.66
C LEU A 328 12.86 -12.59 -8.37
N ASN A 329 14.03 -13.21 -8.34
CA ASN A 329 14.23 -14.60 -8.75
C ASN A 329 14.37 -15.47 -7.51
N MET A 330 13.61 -16.55 -7.46
CA MET A 330 13.46 -17.40 -6.29
C MET A 330 13.51 -18.86 -6.67
N THR A 331 13.91 -19.68 -5.71
CA THR A 331 13.80 -21.14 -5.77
C THR A 331 12.81 -21.59 -4.71
N VAL A 332 11.90 -22.47 -5.09
CA VAL A 332 10.96 -23.12 -4.18
C VAL A 332 11.31 -24.58 -4.06
N GLN A 333 11.33 -25.11 -2.85
CA GLN A 333 11.36 -26.55 -2.60
C GLN A 333 10.06 -26.97 -1.90
N ALA A 334 9.32 -27.87 -2.51
CA ALA A 334 8.06 -28.38 -1.98
C ALA A 334 7.92 -29.86 -2.31
N ASN A 335 7.57 -30.69 -1.32
CA ASN A 335 7.34 -32.14 -1.51
C ASN A 335 8.50 -32.87 -2.21
N GLY A 336 9.75 -32.49 -1.90
CA GLY A 336 10.95 -33.06 -2.52
C GLY A 336 11.22 -32.60 -3.96
N MET A 337 10.38 -31.72 -4.53
CA MET A 337 10.61 -31.09 -5.82
C MET A 337 11.20 -29.70 -5.62
N GLN A 338 12.08 -29.30 -6.54
CA GLN A 338 12.62 -27.95 -6.63
C GLN A 338 12.20 -27.32 -7.95
N PHE A 339 11.72 -26.09 -7.92
CA PHE A 339 11.37 -25.33 -9.12
C PHE A 339 11.74 -23.85 -8.98
N GLU A 340 11.95 -23.21 -10.12
CA GLU A 340 12.28 -21.78 -10.19
C GLU A 340 11.00 -20.95 -10.28
N GLN A 341 11.03 -19.81 -9.62
CA GLN A 341 9.91 -18.88 -9.56
C GLN A 341 10.42 -17.45 -9.70
N GLN A 342 9.77 -16.67 -10.55
CA GLN A 342 10.05 -15.26 -10.74
C GLN A 342 8.84 -14.45 -10.26
N LYS A 343 9.10 -13.41 -9.47
CA LYS A 343 8.06 -12.51 -8.97
C LYS A 343 8.40 -11.08 -9.40
N ARG A 344 7.51 -10.47 -10.15
CA ARG A 344 7.54 -9.04 -10.46
C ARG A 344 6.50 -8.33 -9.62
N VAL A 345 6.86 -7.22 -8.99
CA VAL A 345 5.95 -6.36 -8.24
C VAL A 345 6.14 -4.93 -8.70
N VAL A 346 5.11 -4.35 -9.29
CA VAL A 346 5.09 -2.95 -9.66
C VAL A 346 4.18 -2.20 -8.70
N THR A 347 4.76 -1.28 -7.94
CA THR A 347 4.03 -0.38 -7.05
C THR A 347 3.99 1.00 -7.69
N SER A 348 2.79 1.54 -7.87
CA SER A 348 2.59 2.93 -8.27
C SER A 348 1.81 3.68 -7.19
N VAL A 349 2.28 4.86 -6.82
CA VAL A 349 1.60 5.77 -5.89
C VAL A 349 1.40 7.09 -6.61
N ARG A 350 0.20 7.65 -6.53
CA ARG A 350 -0.07 8.99 -7.03
C ARG A 350 -0.91 9.76 -6.04
N MET A 351 -0.60 11.05 -5.89
CA MET A 351 -1.51 11.97 -5.25
C MET A 351 -2.70 12.17 -6.20
N PHE A 352 -3.90 11.80 -5.75
CA PHE A 352 -5.10 12.00 -6.55
C PHE A 352 -5.82 13.23 -6.01
N PRO A 353 -6.05 14.28 -6.81
CA PRO A 353 -6.79 15.44 -6.33
C PRO A 353 -8.15 14.95 -5.84
N GLU A 354 -8.47 15.23 -4.58
CA GLU A 354 -9.81 14.96 -4.07
C GLU A 354 -10.82 15.51 -5.07
N GLN A 355 -11.88 14.75 -5.34
CA GLN A 355 -13.10 15.31 -5.90
C GLN A 355 -13.73 16.23 -4.84
N THR A 356 -13.04 17.31 -4.47
CA THR A 356 -13.43 18.31 -3.47
C THR A 356 -14.48 19.29 -4.03
N GLN A 357 -15.27 18.90 -5.04
CA GLN A 357 -16.43 19.69 -5.45
C GLN A 357 -17.65 19.45 -4.53
N GLY A 358 -17.68 18.35 -3.76
CA GLY A 358 -18.84 18.04 -2.91
C GLY A 358 -18.84 18.65 -1.50
N GLN A 359 -17.68 18.83 -0.88
CA GLN A 359 -17.58 19.28 0.52
C GLN A 359 -17.40 20.80 0.68
N LEU A 360 -16.73 21.47 -0.26
CA LEU A 360 -16.61 22.94 -0.25
C LEU A 360 -17.96 23.63 -0.51
N SER A 361 -18.85 23.03 -1.32
CA SER A 361 -20.20 23.54 -1.56
C SER A 361 -21.14 23.38 -0.37
N ARG A 362 -20.92 22.39 0.51
CA ARG A 362 -21.72 22.23 1.75
C ARG A 362 -21.29 23.21 2.84
N LEU A 363 -20.00 23.46 3.00
CA LEU A 363 -19.50 24.44 3.97
C LEU A 363 -19.85 25.89 3.57
N THR A 364 -19.92 26.19 2.27
CA THR A 364 -20.40 27.51 1.80
C THR A 364 -21.92 27.65 1.88
N ALA A 365 -22.68 26.56 1.71
CA ALA A 365 -24.13 26.58 1.89
C ALA A 365 -24.55 26.71 3.36
N GLU A 366 -23.89 26.01 4.30
CA GLU A 366 -24.17 26.13 5.74
C GLU A 366 -23.76 27.50 6.29
N LYS A 367 -22.64 28.08 5.82
CA LYS A 367 -22.24 29.44 6.22
C LYS A 367 -23.20 30.51 5.68
N SER A 368 -23.73 30.34 4.47
CA SER A 368 -24.73 31.26 3.89
C SER A 368 -26.09 31.16 4.60
N GLN A 369 -26.48 29.97 5.11
CA GLN A 369 -27.71 29.80 5.89
C GLN A 369 -27.59 30.35 7.33
N LEU A 370 -26.41 30.27 7.94
CA LEU A 370 -26.14 30.89 9.25
C LEU A 370 -26.05 32.42 9.17
N GLU A 371 -25.49 32.99 8.10
CA GLU A 371 -25.41 34.45 7.90
C GLU A 371 -26.77 35.07 7.54
N HIS A 372 -27.67 34.36 6.84
CA HIS A 372 -29.05 34.82 6.63
C HIS A 372 -29.94 34.71 7.87
N SER A 373 -29.65 33.78 8.79
CA SER A 373 -30.41 33.66 10.05
C SER A 373 -30.09 34.80 11.04
N HIS A 374 -28.87 35.35 11.01
CA HIS A 374 -28.47 36.46 11.89
C HIS A 374 -28.82 37.86 11.38
N GLN A 375 -29.14 38.04 10.10
CA GLN A 375 -29.58 39.35 9.57
C GLN A 375 -31.09 39.62 9.73
N GLN A 376 -31.89 38.64 10.17
CA GLN A 376 -33.34 38.78 10.28
C GLN A 376 -33.86 39.01 11.71
N THR A 377 -32.99 39.05 12.72
CA THR A 377 -33.39 39.27 14.14
C THR A 377 -33.13 40.66 14.71
N ASP A 378 -32.50 41.59 13.97
CA ASP A 378 -32.12 42.93 14.49
C ASP A 378 -33.01 44.10 14.03
N SER A 379 -34.22 43.85 13.53
CA SER A 379 -35.11 44.92 13.03
C SER A 379 -36.47 45.03 13.72
N ASN A 380 -36.63 44.52 14.95
CA ASN A 380 -37.88 44.70 15.69
C ASN A 380 -37.64 45.03 17.18
N ILE A 381 -37.07 46.20 17.44
CA ILE A 381 -37.14 46.84 18.77
C ILE A 381 -37.90 48.16 18.60
N GLN A 382 -39.22 48.12 18.86
CA GLN A 382 -40.02 49.32 19.10
C GLN A 382 -39.56 49.97 20.42
N PRO A 383 -39.31 51.29 20.45
CA PRO A 383 -39.06 51.97 21.72
C PRO A 383 -40.38 52.10 22.50
N ALA A 384 -40.40 51.53 23.70
CA ALA A 384 -41.46 51.74 24.68
C ALA A 384 -41.42 53.19 25.19
N SER A 385 -42.46 53.94 24.89
CA SER A 385 -42.75 55.25 25.48
C SER A 385 -42.94 55.12 26.98
N HIS A 386 -42.18 55.93 27.73
CA HIS A 386 -42.41 56.23 29.15
C HIS A 386 -43.75 56.97 29.30
N GLU A 387 -44.74 56.34 29.95
CA GLU A 387 -45.81 57.07 30.62
C GLU A 387 -45.39 57.35 32.06
N ILE A 388 -45.28 58.64 32.35
CA ILE A 388 -45.00 59.21 33.66
C ILE A 388 -46.32 59.27 34.43
N PHE A 389 -46.40 58.54 35.53
CA PHE A 389 -47.50 58.59 36.48
C PHE A 389 -47.31 59.80 37.42
N VAL A 390 -48.21 60.78 37.33
CA VAL A 390 -48.35 61.88 38.31
C VAL A 390 -49.68 61.67 39.03
N PRO A 391 -49.73 61.61 40.37
CA PRO A 391 -50.99 61.43 41.10
C PRO A 391 -51.78 62.75 41.19
N ASP A 392 -53.10 62.61 41.19
CA ASP A 392 -54.07 63.68 41.35
C ASP A 392 -53.85 64.53 42.61
N ASN A 393 -53.93 65.85 42.40
CA ASN A 393 -54.75 66.75 43.21
C ASN A 393 -55.21 67.94 42.36
#